data_AF-A0A7K1KEF8-F1
#
_entry.id   AF-A0A7K1KEF8-F1
#
_cell.length_a   1.000
_cell.length_b   1.000
_cell.length_c   1.000
_cell.angle_alpha   90.00
_cell.angle_beta   90.00
_cell.angle_gamma   90.00
#
_symmetry.space_group_name_H-M   'P 1'
#
loop_
_entity.id
_entity.type
_entity.pdbx_description
1 polymer ?
#
loop_
_entity_poly.entity_id
_entity_poly.type
_entity_poly.pdbx_seq_one_letter_code
_entity_poly.pdbx_strand_id
1 'polypeptide(L)'
;MAIDLTGGIDPSREYVFARRPDNPEMRDSVSFWTVDDRGQIGLPRIGIEAVAANWDNHEMQINVAFPDGRVYRLRDGGPSLPPEGPEGKPTVLGAGGLVFRCVEPFQTWTMTYAGKAVQTTSADLVAGTSDGPLADVAFHVEATMAVPPWIQGALQRDAGDRIKNSVEGDLMGGPRYEQLFRARGSVTINGDDHDFTGSGLRIRRQGVRKLGSFWGHAWQSAVFPSGKAFGYIAYPPRDDGQPTFNEGYIYSGDGDLIPARAVQAPWLTTLQAVGEDVSVVLETADGTVRIEGETVYSTHDIHHNDNTFSVREMKKENPNFPALQQAGVRYRWDGEETYGMLERSNPIEKIDIGDAQG
;
A
#
# COMPACT_ATOMS: atom_id res chain seq x y z
N MET A 1 3.36 -10.83 -27.79
CA MET A 1 3.99 -9.49 -27.86
C MET A 1 4.52 -9.17 -26.47
N ALA A 2 5.60 -8.40 -26.34
CA ALA A 2 6.05 -7.95 -25.01
C ALA A 2 5.00 -7.00 -24.42
N ILE A 3 4.73 -7.11 -23.12
CA ILE A 3 3.77 -6.26 -22.39
C ILE A 3 4.34 -4.84 -22.32
N ASP A 4 3.53 -3.82 -22.61
CA ASP A 4 3.93 -2.42 -22.38
C ASP A 4 3.78 -2.08 -20.89
N LEU A 5 4.88 -2.21 -20.15
CA LEU A 5 4.92 -1.91 -18.73
C LEU A 5 4.96 -0.40 -18.43
N THR A 6 5.01 0.48 -19.44
CA THR A 6 4.89 1.93 -19.24
C THR A 6 3.44 2.39 -19.18
N GLY A 7 2.51 1.65 -19.81
CA GLY A 7 1.12 2.08 -19.99
C GLY A 7 1.01 3.46 -20.65
N GLY A 8 1.99 3.85 -21.46
CA GLY A 8 2.10 5.18 -22.06
C GLY A 8 2.50 6.31 -21.10
N ILE A 9 2.85 6.02 -19.84
CA ILE A 9 3.32 7.02 -18.88
C ILE A 9 4.77 7.41 -19.21
N ASP A 10 5.05 8.72 -19.21
CA ASP A 10 6.40 9.25 -19.40
C ASP A 10 7.38 8.67 -18.34
N PRO A 11 8.50 8.04 -18.73
CA PRO A 11 9.49 7.46 -17.81
C PRO A 11 10.00 8.40 -16.71
N SER A 12 9.98 9.72 -16.93
CA SER A 12 10.37 10.70 -15.91
C SER A 12 9.44 10.73 -14.70
N ARG A 13 8.22 10.17 -14.81
CA ARG A 13 7.26 9.98 -13.70
C ARG A 13 7.72 8.97 -12.65
N GLU A 14 8.78 8.21 -12.93
CA GLU A 14 9.41 7.28 -11.99
C GLU A 14 10.40 8.00 -11.06
N TYR A 15 10.87 9.18 -11.46
CA TYR A 15 11.82 9.95 -10.70
C TYR A 15 11.17 10.66 -9.51
N VAL A 16 11.97 10.89 -8.48
CA VAL A 16 11.57 11.62 -7.27
C VAL A 16 11.91 13.10 -7.42
N PHE A 17 11.46 13.94 -6.50
CA PHE A 17 11.85 15.35 -6.51
C PHE A 17 13.34 15.51 -6.27
N ALA A 18 14.03 16.16 -7.20
CA ALA A 18 15.46 16.46 -7.09
C ALA A 18 15.81 17.45 -5.97
N ARG A 19 14.82 18.23 -5.52
CA ARG A 19 14.95 19.25 -4.47
C ARG A 19 13.61 19.44 -3.78
N ARG A 20 13.66 19.98 -2.56
CA ARG A 20 12.46 20.39 -1.82
C ARG A 20 11.53 21.25 -2.68
N PRO A 21 10.25 20.86 -2.86
CA PRO A 21 9.26 21.68 -3.54
C PRO A 21 8.97 23.00 -2.79
N ASP A 22 8.55 24.03 -3.52
CA ASP A 22 8.20 25.33 -2.92
C ASP A 22 6.89 25.28 -2.12
N ASN A 23 5.91 24.47 -2.56
CA ASN A 23 4.67 24.26 -1.82
C ASN A 23 4.94 23.38 -0.59
N PRO A 24 4.72 23.87 0.64
CA PRO A 24 5.01 23.12 1.87
C PRO A 24 4.18 21.85 2.04
N GLU A 25 3.01 21.76 1.40
CA GLU A 25 2.13 20.57 1.46
C GLU A 25 2.47 19.52 0.39
N MET A 26 3.38 19.84 -0.53
CA MET A 26 3.76 18.90 -1.59
C MET A 26 4.44 17.67 -0.99
N ARG A 27 4.08 16.50 -1.51
CA ARG A 27 4.62 15.22 -1.05
C ARG A 27 5.24 14.44 -2.20
N ASP A 28 6.35 13.76 -1.93
CA ASP A 28 6.83 12.65 -2.74
C ASP A 28 6.66 11.35 -1.93
N SER A 29 5.98 10.37 -2.52
CA SER A 29 5.65 9.13 -1.81
C SER A 29 5.91 7.91 -2.67
N VAL A 30 6.65 6.98 -2.08
CA VAL A 30 6.87 5.63 -2.60
C VAL A 30 6.38 4.66 -1.54
N SER A 31 5.58 3.68 -1.93
CA SER A 31 5.12 2.63 -1.01
C SER A 31 5.04 1.28 -1.71
N PHE A 32 5.44 0.23 -1.02
CA PHE A 32 5.48 -1.15 -1.51
C PHE A 32 4.71 -2.04 -0.53
N TRP A 33 3.90 -2.94 -1.07
CA TRP A 33 3.37 -4.09 -0.36
C TRP A 33 3.99 -5.31 -1.03
N THR A 34 4.86 -6.00 -0.32
CA THR A 34 5.52 -7.20 -0.85
C THR A 34 5.06 -8.40 -0.03
N VAL A 35 4.70 -9.47 -0.71
CA VAL A 35 4.26 -10.73 -0.10
C VAL A 35 5.03 -11.87 -0.75
N ASP A 36 5.52 -12.81 0.04
CA ASP A 36 6.20 -13.98 -0.51
C ASP A 36 5.22 -15.00 -1.11
N ASP A 37 5.69 -15.78 -2.07
CA ASP A 37 4.87 -16.77 -2.80
C ASP A 37 4.40 -17.95 -1.93
N ARG A 38 4.93 -18.10 -0.71
CA ARG A 38 4.57 -19.18 0.24
C ARG A 38 3.74 -18.66 1.41
N GLY A 39 3.48 -17.35 1.47
CA GLY A 39 2.75 -16.71 2.57
C GLY A 39 3.43 -16.85 3.93
N GLN A 40 4.76 -16.93 3.99
CA GLN A 40 5.56 -17.05 5.22
C GLN A 40 6.06 -15.70 5.76
N ILE A 41 6.18 -14.69 4.91
CA ILE A 41 6.74 -13.37 5.20
C ILE A 41 5.96 -12.31 4.40
N GLY A 42 5.42 -11.33 5.12
CA GLY A 42 4.82 -10.14 4.54
C GLY A 42 5.61 -8.88 4.86
N LEU A 43 5.67 -7.98 3.88
CA LEU A 43 6.03 -6.58 4.06
C LEU A 43 4.80 -5.70 3.78
N PRO A 44 3.74 -5.73 4.62
CA PRO A 44 2.50 -5.00 4.35
C PRO A 44 2.69 -3.50 4.57
N ARG A 45 2.78 -2.74 3.49
CA ARG A 45 3.13 -1.31 3.46
C ARG A 45 4.48 -1.00 4.10
N ILE A 46 5.50 -0.98 3.25
CA ILE A 46 6.75 -0.25 3.46
C ILE A 46 6.65 1.06 2.67
N GLY A 47 6.95 2.21 3.26
CA GLY A 47 6.83 3.46 2.51
C GLY A 47 7.58 4.62 3.09
N ILE A 48 7.87 5.60 2.22
CA ILE A 48 8.33 6.93 2.60
C ILE A 48 7.30 7.97 2.18
N GLU A 49 7.04 8.92 3.08
CA GLU A 49 6.31 10.15 2.83
C GLU A 49 7.26 11.35 3.03
N ALA A 50 7.76 11.90 1.94
CA ALA A 50 8.60 13.09 1.94
C ALA A 50 7.73 14.34 1.79
N VAL A 51 7.54 15.09 2.87
CA VAL A 51 6.71 16.31 2.88
C VAL A 51 7.62 17.53 2.81
N ALA A 52 7.34 18.48 1.91
CA ALA A 52 8.16 19.67 1.73
C ALA A 52 8.35 20.48 3.03
N ALA A 53 7.32 20.61 3.87
CA ALA A 53 7.41 21.28 5.18
C ALA A 53 8.34 20.58 6.19
N ASN A 54 8.68 19.30 5.98
CA ASN A 54 9.52 18.49 6.86
C ASN A 54 10.60 17.75 6.04
N TRP A 55 11.16 18.43 5.04
CA TRP A 55 11.95 17.82 3.97
C TRP A 55 13.20 17.08 4.46
N ASP A 56 13.90 17.62 5.46
CA ASP A 56 15.15 17.01 5.91
C ASP A 56 14.93 15.75 6.79
N ASN A 57 13.67 15.46 7.14
CA ASN A 57 13.28 14.35 8.01
C ASN A 57 12.05 13.62 7.44
N HIS A 58 12.24 12.82 6.38
CA HIS A 58 11.12 12.10 5.77
C HIS A 58 10.53 11.06 6.71
N GLU A 59 9.24 10.81 6.57
CA GLU A 59 8.53 9.81 7.37
C GLU A 59 8.61 8.46 6.71
N MET A 60 8.79 7.44 7.54
CA MET A 60 8.89 6.06 7.12
C MET A 60 7.79 5.25 7.79
N GLN A 61 7.36 4.23 7.05
CA GLN A 61 6.60 3.13 7.60
C GLN A 61 7.29 1.83 7.24
N ILE A 62 7.54 1.01 8.26
CA ILE A 62 8.09 -0.34 8.15
C ILE A 62 7.11 -1.29 8.83
N ASN A 63 6.78 -2.38 8.15
CA ASN A 63 6.02 -3.49 8.69
C ASN A 63 6.59 -4.79 8.12
N VAL A 64 6.98 -5.71 8.99
CA VAL A 64 7.28 -7.11 8.65
C VAL A 64 6.33 -7.97 9.46
N ALA A 65 5.59 -8.86 8.81
CA ALA A 65 4.56 -9.67 9.46
C ALA A 65 4.67 -11.14 9.06
N PHE A 66 4.34 -12.03 10.00
CA PHE A 66 4.43 -13.48 9.85
C PHE A 66 3.09 -14.15 10.14
N PRO A 67 2.82 -15.35 9.59
CA PRO A 67 1.57 -16.09 9.82
C PRO A 67 1.30 -16.50 11.26
N ASP A 68 2.35 -16.61 12.07
CA ASP A 68 2.25 -16.91 13.50
C ASP A 68 1.83 -15.68 14.33
N GLY A 69 1.58 -14.55 13.68
CA GLY A 69 1.16 -13.30 14.30
C GLY A 69 2.30 -12.41 14.76
N ARG A 70 3.58 -12.81 14.61
CA ARG A 70 4.70 -11.90 14.89
C ARG A 70 4.71 -10.72 13.93
N VAL A 71 5.00 -9.54 14.47
CA VAL A 71 5.12 -8.29 13.71
C VAL A 71 6.36 -7.53 14.17
N TYR A 72 7.08 -6.94 13.21
CA TYR A 72 8.11 -5.95 13.45
C TYR A 72 7.71 -4.67 12.73
N ARG A 73 7.50 -3.57 13.46
CA ARG A 73 7.04 -2.31 12.87
C ARG A 73 7.85 -1.10 13.31
N LEU A 74 7.89 -0.09 12.44
CA LEU A 74 8.38 1.25 12.75
C LEU A 74 7.50 2.27 12.02
N ARG A 75 7.12 3.33 12.72
CA ARG A 75 6.51 4.51 12.14
C ARG A 75 7.13 5.73 12.76
N ASP A 76 8.05 6.35 12.03
CA ASP A 76 8.87 7.44 12.55
C ASP A 76 9.41 8.31 11.41
N GLY A 77 10.04 9.44 11.76
CA GLY A 77 10.87 10.21 10.85
C GLY A 77 12.33 9.73 10.85
N GLY A 78 13.04 9.93 9.74
CA GLY A 78 14.48 9.77 9.70
C GLY A 78 15.14 10.81 8.77
N PRO A 79 16.45 11.09 8.96
CA PRO A 79 17.18 11.99 8.07
C PRO A 79 17.02 11.58 6.61
N SER A 80 16.64 12.52 5.75
CA SER A 80 16.50 12.29 4.32
C SER A 80 17.83 11.94 3.64
N LEU A 81 17.78 11.17 2.56
CA LEU A 81 18.93 10.92 1.69
C LEU A 81 18.90 11.82 0.45
N PRO A 82 20.07 12.16 -0.13
CA PRO A 82 20.14 12.81 -1.43
C PRO A 82 19.37 12.00 -2.49
N PRO A 83 18.60 12.66 -3.39
CA PRO A 83 17.79 11.95 -4.36
C PRO A 83 18.59 11.41 -5.55
N GLU A 84 19.80 11.92 -5.76
CA GLU A 84 20.67 11.57 -6.88
C GLU A 84 21.18 10.13 -6.76
N GLY A 85 20.81 9.30 -7.75
CA GLY A 85 21.35 7.96 -7.91
C GLY A 85 22.66 7.94 -8.70
N PRO A 86 23.25 6.75 -8.91
CA PRO A 86 24.55 6.60 -9.60
C PRO A 86 24.60 7.20 -11.00
N GLU A 87 23.45 7.32 -11.67
CA GLU A 87 23.31 7.87 -13.01
C GLU A 87 23.13 9.40 -13.05
N GLY A 88 23.24 10.09 -11.91
CA GLY A 88 23.05 11.54 -11.78
C GLY A 88 21.59 12.00 -11.87
N LYS A 89 20.65 11.07 -11.83
CA LYS A 89 19.20 11.33 -11.89
C LYS A 89 18.56 11.19 -10.51
N PRO A 90 17.44 11.88 -10.24
CA PRO A 90 16.75 11.76 -8.95
C PRO A 90 15.96 10.44 -8.87
N THR A 91 16.67 9.34 -8.64
CA THR A 91 16.13 7.97 -8.62
C THR A 91 16.04 7.37 -7.23
N VAL A 92 16.50 8.07 -6.19
CA VAL A 92 16.57 7.57 -4.81
C VAL A 92 15.60 8.33 -3.92
N LEU A 93 14.72 7.63 -3.20
CA LEU A 93 13.99 8.19 -2.07
C LEU A 93 14.38 7.42 -0.82
N GLY A 94 15.01 8.09 0.16
CA GLY A 94 15.47 7.42 1.37
C GLY A 94 15.30 8.27 2.63
N ALA A 95 15.21 7.57 3.75
CA ALA A 95 15.28 8.11 5.10
C ALA A 95 15.60 7.01 6.11
N GLY A 96 16.27 7.34 7.21
CA GLY A 96 16.34 6.49 8.42
C GLY A 96 16.70 5.01 8.23
N GLY A 97 17.45 4.67 7.17
CA GLY A 97 17.81 3.29 6.80
C GLY A 97 16.94 2.66 5.70
N LEU A 98 15.74 3.20 5.43
CA LEU A 98 14.88 2.79 4.32
C LEU A 98 15.28 3.54 3.03
N VAL A 99 15.42 2.80 1.94
CA VAL A 99 15.76 3.34 0.63
C VAL A 99 14.92 2.66 -0.46
N PHE A 100 14.25 3.47 -1.27
CA PHE A 100 13.70 3.06 -2.56
C PHE A 100 14.59 3.61 -3.67
N ARG A 101 14.88 2.78 -4.68
CA ARG A 101 15.60 3.21 -5.88
C ARG A 101 14.89 2.73 -7.13
N CYS A 102 14.60 3.66 -8.03
CA CYS A 102 14.28 3.34 -9.42
C CYS A 102 15.57 2.94 -10.13
N VAL A 103 15.72 1.66 -10.47
CA VAL A 103 16.89 1.17 -11.24
C VAL A 103 16.65 1.41 -12.72
N GLU A 104 15.48 0.99 -13.20
CA GLU A 104 15.04 1.22 -14.56
C GLU A 104 13.54 1.58 -14.56
N PRO A 105 13.15 2.77 -15.06
CA PRO A 105 11.77 3.22 -15.12
C PRO A 105 10.81 2.15 -15.64
N PHE A 106 9.74 1.88 -14.89
CA PHE A 106 8.70 0.90 -15.24
C PHE A 106 9.19 -0.54 -15.45
N GLN A 107 10.44 -0.86 -15.10
CA GLN A 107 11.00 -2.21 -15.19
C GLN A 107 11.47 -2.71 -13.83
N THR A 108 12.45 -2.04 -13.22
CA THR A 108 13.10 -2.55 -12.00
C THR A 108 13.22 -1.48 -10.93
N TRP A 109 12.81 -1.85 -9.71
CA TRP A 109 13.01 -1.07 -8.49
C TRP A 109 13.71 -1.92 -7.44
N THR A 110 14.45 -1.26 -6.56
CA THR A 110 14.93 -1.89 -5.33
C THR A 110 14.38 -1.17 -4.10
N MET A 111 14.07 -1.94 -3.07
CA MET A 111 13.70 -1.45 -1.74
C MET A 111 14.61 -2.11 -0.70
N THR A 112 15.26 -1.32 0.15
CA THR A 112 16.14 -1.83 1.21
C THR A 112 15.86 -1.16 2.54
N TYR A 113 16.01 -1.89 3.63
CA TYR A 113 16.01 -1.35 4.98
C TYR A 113 17.11 -2.02 5.81
N ALA A 114 17.72 -1.24 6.71
CA ALA A 114 18.54 -1.77 7.80
C ALA A 114 18.40 -0.82 9.00
N GLY A 115 17.84 -1.32 10.10
CA GLY A 115 17.59 -0.51 11.28
C GLY A 115 16.86 -1.28 12.39
N LYS A 116 16.33 -0.53 13.36
CA LYS A 116 15.53 -1.09 14.45
C LYS A 116 14.05 -1.09 14.10
N ALA A 117 13.31 -2.06 14.60
CA ALA A 117 11.84 -2.04 14.57
C ALA A 117 11.31 -2.58 15.90
N VAL A 118 10.13 -2.11 16.31
CA VAL A 118 9.42 -2.62 17.48
C VAL A 118 8.93 -4.02 17.17
N GLN A 119 9.33 -4.99 17.98
CA GLN A 119 8.78 -6.34 17.98
C GLN A 119 7.47 -6.35 18.78
N THR A 120 6.40 -6.78 18.12
CA THR A 120 5.03 -6.85 18.66
C THR A 120 4.28 -8.01 17.99
N THR A 121 2.96 -8.09 18.18
CA THR A 121 2.11 -9.09 17.52
C THR A 121 0.91 -8.45 16.82
N SER A 122 0.36 -9.13 15.83
CA SER A 122 -0.88 -8.70 15.19
C SER A 122 -2.05 -8.64 16.19
N ALA A 123 -2.03 -9.46 17.24
CA ALA A 123 -3.05 -9.43 18.30
C ALA A 123 -2.91 -8.17 19.17
N ASP A 124 -1.68 -7.81 19.55
CA ASP A 124 -1.42 -6.56 20.29
C ASP A 124 -1.83 -5.35 19.45
N LEU A 125 -1.52 -5.34 18.16
CA LEU A 125 -1.93 -4.27 17.26
C LEU A 125 -3.46 -4.14 17.13
N VAL A 126 -4.19 -5.26 17.12
CA VAL A 126 -5.67 -5.26 17.17
C VAL A 126 -6.16 -4.66 18.48
N ALA A 127 -5.50 -4.95 19.60
CA ALA A 127 -5.80 -4.36 20.91
C ALA A 127 -5.35 -2.89 21.04
N GLY A 128 -4.70 -2.32 20.03
CA GLY A 128 -4.17 -0.95 20.05
C GLY A 128 -2.81 -0.79 20.74
N THR A 129 -2.17 -1.89 21.13
CA THR A 129 -0.84 -1.92 21.75
C THR A 129 0.23 -2.04 20.67
N SER A 130 1.03 -0.99 20.48
CA SER A 130 2.03 -0.89 19.41
C SER A 130 3.47 -0.73 19.90
N ASP A 131 3.70 -0.78 21.21
CA ASP A 131 5.03 -0.75 21.83
C ASP A 131 5.60 -2.16 22.06
N GLY A 132 6.88 -2.22 22.38
CA GLY A 132 7.62 -3.47 22.53
C GLY A 132 9.13 -3.27 22.46
N PRO A 133 9.93 -4.34 22.67
CA PRO A 133 11.36 -4.26 22.53
C PRO A 133 11.78 -4.00 21.08
N LEU A 134 12.94 -3.37 20.88
CA LEU A 134 13.51 -3.15 19.57
C LEU A 134 14.31 -4.39 19.11
N ALA A 135 14.08 -4.80 17.86
CA ALA A 135 14.85 -5.84 17.17
C ALA A 135 15.63 -5.24 16.00
N ASP A 136 16.76 -5.86 15.64
CA ASP A 136 17.45 -5.55 14.39
C ASP A 136 16.67 -6.17 13.21
N VAL A 137 16.32 -5.33 12.24
CA VAL A 137 15.59 -5.73 11.03
C VAL A 137 16.33 -5.20 9.82
N ALA A 138 16.56 -6.07 8.85
CA ALA A 138 16.98 -5.68 7.52
C ALA A 138 16.15 -6.41 6.46
N PHE A 139 16.00 -5.79 5.29
CA PHE A 139 15.46 -6.47 4.12
C PHE A 139 15.99 -5.86 2.84
N HIS A 140 15.99 -6.67 1.79
CA HIS A 140 16.25 -6.26 0.43
C HIS A 140 15.16 -6.86 -0.48
N VAL A 141 14.61 -6.05 -1.37
CA VAL A 141 13.66 -6.48 -2.40
C VAL A 141 14.08 -5.89 -3.73
N GLU A 142 14.29 -6.75 -4.71
CA GLU A 142 14.31 -6.40 -6.12
C GLU A 142 12.91 -6.67 -6.70
N ALA A 143 12.28 -5.64 -7.23
CA ALA A 143 10.94 -5.69 -7.80
C ALA A 143 11.01 -5.49 -9.32
N THR A 144 10.50 -6.47 -10.07
CA THR A 144 10.37 -6.43 -11.53
C THR A 144 8.90 -6.26 -11.90
N MET A 145 8.57 -5.18 -12.62
CA MET A 145 7.19 -4.85 -12.98
C MET A 145 6.55 -5.94 -13.85
N ALA A 146 5.28 -6.26 -13.57
CA ALA A 146 4.59 -7.41 -14.15
C ALA A 146 3.29 -7.05 -14.87
N VAL A 147 2.68 -5.91 -14.54
CA VAL A 147 1.39 -5.46 -15.08
C VAL A 147 1.53 -3.99 -15.50
N PRO A 148 0.84 -3.52 -16.56
CA PRO A 148 0.81 -2.09 -16.89
C PRO A 148 0.37 -1.23 -15.68
N PRO A 149 0.89 0.00 -15.54
CA PRO A 149 0.54 0.86 -14.42
C PRO A 149 -0.92 1.31 -14.53
N TRP A 150 -1.59 1.42 -13.39
CA TRP A 150 -2.94 1.91 -13.28
C TRP A 150 -2.97 3.30 -12.64
N ILE A 151 -3.49 4.28 -13.38
CA ILE A 151 -3.81 5.63 -12.88
C ILE A 151 -5.29 5.62 -12.47
N GLN A 152 -5.57 6.00 -11.22
CA GLN A 152 -6.93 6.03 -10.70
C GLN A 152 -7.77 7.10 -11.42
N GLY A 153 -8.96 6.71 -11.84
CA GLY A 153 -9.88 7.50 -12.65
C GLY A 153 -9.55 7.55 -14.14
N ALA A 154 -8.60 6.73 -14.62
CA ALA A 154 -8.23 6.69 -16.04
C ALA A 154 -8.98 5.63 -16.85
N LEU A 155 -9.58 4.62 -16.20
CA LEU A 155 -10.23 3.50 -16.88
C LEU A 155 -11.73 3.74 -17.10
N GLN A 156 -12.37 4.45 -16.17
CA GLN A 156 -13.81 4.73 -16.23
C GLN A 156 -14.11 6.23 -16.08
N ARG A 157 -15.11 6.70 -16.83
CA ARG A 157 -15.45 8.13 -16.91
C ARG A 157 -15.94 8.69 -15.58
N ASP A 158 -16.83 7.98 -14.91
CA ASP A 158 -17.38 8.35 -13.60
C ASP A 158 -16.32 8.37 -12.51
N ALA A 159 -15.42 7.38 -12.49
CA ALA A 159 -14.25 7.36 -11.62
C ALA A 159 -13.34 8.57 -11.87
N GLY A 160 -13.06 8.90 -13.15
CA GLY A 160 -12.32 10.09 -13.54
C GLY A 160 -12.99 11.40 -13.11
N ASP A 161 -14.33 11.47 -13.20
CA ASP A 161 -15.10 12.62 -12.75
C ASP A 161 -15.07 12.76 -11.22
N ARG A 162 -15.05 11.65 -10.45
CA ARG A 162 -14.84 11.67 -8.99
C ARG A 162 -13.46 12.21 -8.64
N ILE A 163 -12.39 11.64 -9.21
CA ILE A 163 -11.01 12.09 -8.94
C ILE A 163 -10.82 13.59 -9.23
N LYS A 164 -11.49 14.14 -10.25
CA LYS A 164 -11.35 15.56 -10.61
C LYS A 164 -12.20 16.51 -9.77
N ASN A 165 -13.38 16.08 -9.34
CA ASN A 165 -14.43 16.98 -8.85
C ASN A 165 -14.95 16.65 -7.45
N SER A 166 -14.39 15.68 -6.75
CA SER A 166 -14.79 15.32 -5.39
C SER A 166 -13.59 15.19 -4.45
N VAL A 167 -13.90 15.07 -3.15
CA VAL A 167 -12.91 15.04 -2.08
C VAL A 167 -11.94 13.87 -2.21
N GLU A 168 -12.37 12.75 -2.80
CA GLU A 168 -11.55 11.57 -3.05
C GLU A 168 -10.31 11.87 -3.90
N GLY A 169 -10.37 12.85 -4.81
CA GLY A 169 -9.18 13.33 -5.53
C GLY A 169 -8.11 13.88 -4.60
N ASP A 170 -8.52 14.68 -3.61
CA ASP A 170 -7.62 15.22 -2.57
C ASP A 170 -7.11 14.12 -1.63
N LEU A 171 -7.94 13.11 -1.33
CA LEU A 171 -7.55 11.95 -0.52
C LEU A 171 -6.49 11.08 -1.23
N MET A 172 -6.59 10.95 -2.55
CA MET A 172 -5.62 10.22 -3.40
C MET A 172 -4.33 10.98 -3.60
N GLY A 173 -4.41 12.32 -3.63
CA GLY A 173 -3.26 13.20 -3.46
C GLY A 173 -2.49 13.55 -4.74
N GLY A 174 -3.21 13.88 -5.81
CA GLY A 174 -2.62 14.35 -7.07
C GLY A 174 -2.09 13.21 -7.98
N PRO A 175 -1.10 13.50 -8.85
CA PRO A 175 -0.53 12.53 -9.77
C PRO A 175 -0.05 11.24 -9.07
N ARG A 176 -0.81 10.16 -9.24
CA ARG A 176 -0.64 8.85 -8.60
C ARG A 176 -0.81 7.73 -9.62
N TYR A 177 -0.03 6.67 -9.49
CA TYR A 177 -0.29 5.40 -10.16
C TYR A 177 0.18 4.24 -9.30
N GLU A 178 -0.37 3.07 -9.63
CA GLU A 178 -0.13 1.79 -9.01
C GLU A 178 0.47 0.82 -10.04
N GLN A 179 1.41 -0.03 -9.65
CA GLN A 179 1.92 -1.06 -10.54
C GLN A 179 2.27 -2.34 -9.79
N LEU A 180 1.82 -3.47 -10.33
CA LEU A 180 2.14 -4.78 -9.77
C LEU A 180 3.49 -5.28 -10.26
N PHE A 181 4.18 -6.00 -9.40
CA PHE A 181 5.51 -6.53 -9.65
C PHE A 181 5.67 -7.96 -9.15
N ARG A 182 6.67 -8.67 -9.68
CA ARG A 182 7.27 -9.86 -9.08
C ARG A 182 8.52 -9.45 -8.30
N ALA A 183 8.87 -10.21 -7.28
CA ALA A 183 9.93 -9.87 -6.35
C ALA A 183 10.88 -11.04 -6.09
N ARG A 184 12.14 -10.68 -5.84
CA ARG A 184 13.12 -11.51 -5.17
C ARG A 184 13.70 -10.71 -4.01
N GLY A 185 13.88 -11.33 -2.87
CA GLY A 185 14.38 -10.60 -1.72
C GLY A 185 14.85 -11.47 -0.56
N SER A 186 15.21 -10.79 0.50
CA SER A 186 15.57 -11.37 1.79
C SER A 186 15.06 -10.50 2.93
N VAL A 187 14.80 -11.14 4.08
CA VAL A 187 14.52 -10.49 5.36
C VAL A 187 15.46 -11.07 6.41
N THR A 188 16.06 -10.22 7.21
CA THR A 188 16.92 -10.57 8.34
C THR A 188 16.31 -10.03 9.63
N ILE A 189 16.11 -10.89 10.63
CA ILE A 189 15.64 -10.50 11.96
C ILE A 189 16.68 -10.96 12.99
N ASN A 190 17.30 -10.04 13.72
CA ASN A 190 18.34 -10.34 14.72
C ASN A 190 19.47 -11.27 14.21
N GLY A 191 19.78 -11.20 12.91
CA GLY A 191 20.79 -12.03 12.25
C GLY A 191 20.27 -13.33 11.62
N ASP A 192 18.98 -13.66 11.80
CA ASP A 192 18.34 -14.79 11.13
C ASP A 192 17.83 -14.38 9.74
N ASP A 193 18.45 -14.93 8.70
CA ASP A 193 18.19 -14.59 7.30
C ASP A 193 17.16 -15.53 6.65
N HIS A 194 16.26 -14.95 5.86
CA HIS A 194 15.26 -15.66 5.07
C HIS A 194 15.15 -15.09 3.66
N ASP A 195 15.52 -15.90 2.66
CA ASP A 195 15.30 -15.57 1.25
C ASP A 195 13.86 -15.90 0.81
N PHE A 196 13.35 -15.11 -0.14
CA PHE A 196 12.04 -15.33 -0.73
C PHE A 196 11.95 -14.90 -2.20
N THR A 197 11.00 -15.51 -2.91
CA THR A 197 10.37 -14.94 -4.11
C THR A 197 8.97 -14.52 -3.73
N GLY A 198 8.43 -13.55 -4.47
CA GLY A 198 7.13 -12.99 -4.16
C GLY A 198 6.55 -12.14 -5.26
N SER A 199 5.52 -11.41 -4.89
CA SER A 199 4.93 -10.37 -5.71
C SER A 199 4.42 -9.22 -4.86
N GLY A 200 3.88 -8.20 -5.49
CA GLY A 200 3.41 -7.06 -4.74
C GLY A 200 2.90 -5.91 -5.58
N LEU A 201 2.62 -4.83 -4.88
CA LEU A 201 2.14 -3.57 -5.43
C LEU A 201 3.08 -2.45 -5.02
N ARG A 202 3.44 -1.60 -5.97
CA ARG A 202 4.07 -0.30 -5.67
C ARG A 202 3.15 0.86 -6.01
N ILE A 203 3.32 1.94 -5.27
CA ILE A 203 2.74 3.26 -5.55
C ILE A 203 3.84 4.26 -5.83
N ARG A 204 3.58 5.11 -6.82
CA ARG A 204 4.24 6.41 -6.95
C ARG A 204 3.21 7.53 -6.86
N ARG A 205 3.50 8.54 -6.05
CA ARG A 205 2.69 9.74 -5.92
C ARG A 205 3.57 10.96 -5.74
N GLN A 206 3.25 12.01 -6.49
CA GLN A 206 3.81 13.35 -6.31
C GLN A 206 2.67 14.36 -6.32
N GLY A 207 2.30 14.86 -5.14
CA GLY A 207 1.15 15.75 -5.03
C GLY A 207 0.79 16.12 -3.59
N VAL A 208 -0.09 17.10 -3.48
CA VAL A 208 -0.72 17.46 -2.20
C VAL A 208 -1.78 16.43 -1.88
N ARG A 209 -1.72 15.86 -0.68
CA ARG A 209 -2.68 14.87 -0.18
C ARG A 209 -3.32 15.39 1.10
N LYS A 210 -4.65 15.49 1.12
CA LYS A 210 -5.42 15.96 2.27
C LYS A 210 -6.23 14.81 2.81
N LEU A 211 -6.05 14.49 4.09
CA LEU A 211 -6.65 13.32 4.74
C LEU A 211 -7.68 13.68 5.82
N GLY A 212 -7.92 14.98 6.06
CA GLY A 212 -8.86 15.47 7.07
C GLY A 212 -10.29 14.95 6.92
N SER A 213 -10.70 14.62 5.69
CA SER A 213 -12.03 14.08 5.38
C SER A 213 -12.01 12.60 5.04
N PHE A 214 -10.94 11.87 5.32
CA PHE A 214 -10.83 10.45 5.00
C PHE A 214 -11.71 9.61 5.94
N TRP A 215 -12.60 8.79 5.38
CA TRP A 215 -13.53 7.95 6.18
C TRP A 215 -13.27 6.46 6.04
N GLY A 216 -12.60 6.00 4.99
CA GLY A 216 -12.36 4.58 4.82
C GLY A 216 -12.03 4.21 3.38
N HIS A 217 -11.61 2.97 3.20
CA HIS A 217 -11.43 2.36 1.87
C HIS A 217 -11.32 0.84 2.00
N ALA A 218 -11.43 0.15 0.87
CA ALA A 218 -10.96 -1.21 0.67
C ALA A 218 -10.15 -1.22 -0.62
N TRP A 219 -8.98 -1.83 -0.57
CA TRP A 219 -8.00 -1.84 -1.63
C TRP A 219 -7.26 -3.16 -1.63
N GLN A 220 -7.27 -3.83 -2.75
CA GLN A 220 -6.61 -5.12 -2.91
C GLN A 220 -5.99 -5.21 -4.28
N SER A 221 -4.92 -6.01 -4.37
CA SER A 221 -4.38 -6.42 -5.66
C SER A 221 -3.50 -7.65 -5.52
N ALA A 222 -3.39 -8.41 -6.60
CA ALA A 222 -2.50 -9.56 -6.69
C ALA A 222 -2.16 -9.87 -8.14
N VAL A 223 -1.00 -10.49 -8.35
CA VAL A 223 -0.62 -11.13 -9.61
C VAL A 223 -0.56 -12.64 -9.41
N PHE A 224 -1.23 -13.39 -10.27
CA PHE A 224 -1.29 -14.85 -10.22
C PHE A 224 -0.14 -15.47 -11.02
N PRO A 225 0.16 -16.77 -10.80
CA PRO A 225 1.21 -17.48 -11.53
C PRO A 225 1.13 -17.34 -13.06
N SER A 226 -0.07 -17.43 -13.64
CA SER A 226 -0.30 -17.26 -15.08
C SER A 226 0.00 -15.86 -15.62
N GLY A 227 0.16 -14.86 -14.74
CA GLY A 227 0.32 -13.46 -15.10
C GLY A 227 -0.98 -12.66 -15.06
N LYS A 228 -2.14 -13.33 -15.00
CA LYS A 228 -3.41 -12.63 -14.74
C LYS A 228 -3.36 -11.91 -13.39
N ALA A 229 -4.06 -10.80 -13.28
CA ALA A 229 -4.01 -9.96 -12.10
C ALA A 229 -5.32 -9.20 -11.90
N PHE A 230 -5.48 -8.63 -10.71
CA PHE A 230 -6.53 -7.67 -10.43
C PHE A 230 -5.99 -6.60 -9.49
N GLY A 231 -6.67 -5.45 -9.50
CA GLY A 231 -6.49 -4.40 -8.52
C GLY A 231 -7.71 -3.49 -8.47
N TYR A 232 -8.04 -2.94 -7.31
CA TYR A 232 -9.11 -1.94 -7.19
C TYR A 232 -8.95 -1.13 -5.93
N ILE A 233 -9.49 0.08 -5.91
CA ILE A 233 -9.72 0.84 -4.68
C ILE A 233 -11.14 1.37 -4.67
N ALA A 234 -11.84 1.13 -3.57
CA ALA A 234 -13.21 1.56 -3.37
C ALA A 234 -13.36 2.23 -2.01
N TYR A 235 -14.19 3.25 -1.94
CA TYR A 235 -14.54 3.95 -0.71
C TYR A 235 -15.90 3.48 -0.19
N PRO A 236 -16.07 3.24 1.12
CA PRO A 236 -17.35 2.83 1.68
C PRO A 236 -18.45 3.83 1.34
N PRO A 237 -19.70 3.39 1.15
CA PRO A 237 -20.83 4.29 0.94
C PRO A 237 -20.91 5.37 2.01
N ARG A 238 -21.28 6.58 1.59
CA ARG A 238 -21.48 7.72 2.47
C ARG A 238 -22.91 7.73 3.01
N ASP A 239 -23.07 8.25 4.22
CA ASP A 239 -24.39 8.40 4.86
C ASP A 239 -25.29 9.39 4.08
N ASP A 240 -24.70 10.34 3.34
CA ASP A 240 -25.40 11.31 2.48
C ASP A 240 -25.87 10.71 1.13
N GLY A 241 -25.55 9.43 0.87
CA GLY A 241 -25.92 8.73 -0.35
C GLY A 241 -25.21 9.21 -1.62
N GLN A 242 -24.24 10.13 -1.52
CA GLN A 242 -23.46 10.55 -2.68
C GLN A 242 -22.57 9.40 -3.18
N PRO A 243 -22.38 9.27 -4.51
CA PRO A 243 -21.51 8.25 -5.08
C PRO A 243 -20.06 8.50 -4.66
N THR A 244 -19.37 7.41 -4.31
CA THR A 244 -17.97 7.41 -3.89
C THR A 244 -17.06 6.90 -5.01
N PHE A 245 -15.76 7.17 -4.90
CA PHE A 245 -14.79 6.59 -5.83
C PHE A 245 -14.77 5.06 -5.72
N ASN A 246 -14.88 4.38 -6.85
CA ASN A 246 -14.78 2.93 -6.99
C ASN A 246 -14.32 2.61 -8.40
N GLU A 247 -13.07 2.17 -8.54
CA GLU A 247 -12.50 1.75 -9.81
C GLU A 247 -11.49 0.63 -9.53
N GLY A 248 -11.37 -0.27 -10.48
CA GLY A 248 -10.36 -1.30 -10.52
C GLY A 248 -10.17 -1.85 -11.92
N TYR A 249 -9.51 -2.99 -11.99
CA TYR A 249 -9.24 -3.67 -13.24
C TYR A 249 -9.13 -5.18 -13.06
N ILE A 250 -9.37 -5.89 -14.15
CA ILE A 250 -8.89 -7.24 -14.40
C ILE A 250 -7.79 -7.16 -15.46
N TYR A 251 -6.76 -7.98 -15.33
CA TYR A 251 -5.72 -8.15 -16.34
C TYR A 251 -5.62 -9.63 -16.70
N SER A 252 -5.72 -9.97 -17.98
CA SER A 252 -5.70 -11.37 -18.47
C SER A 252 -4.31 -12.01 -18.46
N GLY A 253 -3.26 -11.21 -18.23
CA GLY A 253 -1.86 -11.61 -18.39
C GLY A 253 -1.19 -10.98 -19.61
N ASP A 254 -1.99 -10.38 -20.51
CA ASP A 254 -1.56 -9.64 -21.68
C ASP A 254 -2.53 -8.49 -22.00
N GLY A 255 -2.14 -7.60 -22.92
CA GLY A 255 -3.00 -6.52 -23.41
C GLY A 255 -3.24 -5.39 -22.41
N ASP A 256 -4.42 -4.80 -22.49
CA ASP A 256 -4.83 -3.65 -21.69
C ASP A 256 -5.49 -4.07 -20.37
N LEU A 257 -5.54 -3.14 -19.41
CA LEU A 257 -6.32 -3.31 -18.19
C LEU A 257 -7.82 -3.26 -18.52
N ILE A 258 -8.55 -4.33 -18.19
CA ILE A 258 -10.00 -4.42 -18.37
C ILE A 258 -10.66 -3.65 -17.22
N PRO A 259 -11.39 -2.55 -17.47
CA PRO A 259 -11.99 -1.74 -16.39
C PRO A 259 -12.97 -2.56 -15.55
N ALA A 260 -12.91 -2.39 -14.23
CA ALA A 260 -13.78 -3.06 -13.28
C ALA A 260 -14.21 -2.11 -12.14
N ARG A 261 -15.24 -2.51 -11.39
CA ARG A 261 -15.63 -1.88 -10.12
C ARG A 261 -15.92 -2.94 -9.06
N ALA A 262 -15.62 -2.65 -7.80
CA ALA A 262 -15.96 -3.57 -6.71
C ALA A 262 -17.45 -3.45 -6.38
N VAL A 263 -18.22 -4.52 -6.62
CA VAL A 263 -19.64 -4.60 -6.25
C VAL A 263 -19.87 -5.31 -4.91
N GLN A 264 -18.86 -6.07 -4.46
CA GLN A 264 -18.75 -6.57 -3.08
C GLN A 264 -17.31 -6.38 -2.63
N ALA A 265 -17.06 -5.46 -1.72
CA ALA A 265 -15.74 -5.20 -1.14
C ALA A 265 -15.70 -5.65 0.33
N PRO A 266 -14.56 -6.17 0.81
CA PRO A 266 -14.39 -6.64 2.17
C PRO A 266 -14.12 -5.46 3.12
N TRP A 267 -15.12 -4.62 3.37
CA TRP A 267 -15.00 -3.49 4.30
C TRP A 267 -14.47 -3.96 5.67
N LEU A 268 -13.68 -3.12 6.34
CA LEU A 268 -13.22 -3.43 7.70
C LEU A 268 -14.41 -3.27 8.65
N THR A 269 -15.00 -4.39 9.06
CA THR A 269 -16.16 -4.43 9.98
C THR A 269 -15.86 -5.18 11.27
N THR A 270 -14.74 -5.90 11.33
CA THR A 270 -14.25 -6.64 12.50
C THR A 270 -12.74 -6.47 12.58
N LEU A 271 -12.17 -6.63 13.78
CA LEU A 271 -10.72 -6.69 13.95
C LEU A 271 -10.29 -8.13 14.21
N GLN A 272 -9.56 -8.71 13.27
CA GLN A 272 -9.02 -10.06 13.39
C GLN A 272 -7.57 -10.10 12.93
N ALA A 273 -6.72 -10.79 13.68
CA ALA A 273 -5.30 -10.87 13.36
C ALA A 273 -5.04 -11.54 12.00
N VAL A 274 -5.62 -12.72 11.77
CA VAL A 274 -5.45 -13.54 10.56
C VAL A 274 -6.69 -14.41 10.32
N GLY A 275 -6.86 -14.96 9.11
CA GLY A 275 -7.90 -15.92 8.78
C GLY A 275 -9.27 -15.31 8.46
N GLU A 276 -9.32 -14.03 8.12
CA GLU A 276 -10.58 -13.36 7.77
C GLU A 276 -10.89 -13.54 6.29
N ASP A 277 -12.16 -13.83 5.97
CA ASP A 277 -12.65 -13.82 4.59
C ASP A 277 -12.68 -12.38 4.07
N VAL A 278 -11.84 -12.13 3.07
CA VAL A 278 -11.68 -10.85 2.39
C VAL A 278 -11.90 -11.01 0.89
N SER A 279 -12.78 -11.93 0.51
CA SER A 279 -13.22 -12.14 -0.86
C SER A 279 -13.81 -10.86 -1.46
N VAL A 280 -13.60 -10.67 -2.76
CA VAL A 280 -14.11 -9.53 -3.53
C VAL A 280 -14.90 -10.02 -4.74
N VAL A 281 -15.91 -9.26 -5.14
CA VAL A 281 -16.55 -9.39 -6.44
C VAL A 281 -16.34 -8.12 -7.24
N LEU A 282 -15.68 -8.26 -8.38
CA LEU A 282 -15.46 -7.20 -9.36
C LEU A 282 -16.45 -7.35 -10.51
N GLU A 283 -17.05 -6.25 -10.95
CA GLU A 283 -17.91 -6.20 -12.14
C GLU A 283 -17.16 -5.52 -13.28
N THR A 284 -17.18 -6.15 -14.45
CA THR A 284 -16.66 -5.65 -15.73
C THR A 284 -17.82 -5.52 -16.74
N ALA A 285 -17.54 -5.01 -17.94
CA ALA A 285 -18.53 -4.99 -19.01
C ALA A 285 -19.03 -6.39 -19.42
N ASP A 286 -18.23 -7.43 -19.20
CA ASP A 286 -18.52 -8.81 -19.62
C ASP A 286 -19.16 -9.65 -18.50
N GLY A 287 -19.30 -9.09 -17.28
CA GLY A 287 -19.92 -9.76 -16.14
C GLY A 287 -19.10 -9.62 -14.85
N THR A 288 -19.42 -10.47 -13.87
CA THR A 288 -18.78 -10.44 -12.55
C THR A 288 -17.70 -11.51 -12.39
N VAL A 289 -16.64 -11.15 -11.68
CA VAL A 289 -15.52 -12.03 -11.30
C VAL A 289 -15.46 -12.07 -9.78
N ARG A 290 -15.58 -13.27 -9.20
CA ARG A 290 -15.38 -13.50 -7.77
C ARG A 290 -13.95 -13.98 -7.53
N ILE A 291 -13.25 -13.32 -6.63
CA ILE A 291 -11.91 -13.70 -6.17
C ILE A 291 -12.02 -13.97 -4.68
N GLU A 292 -11.73 -15.20 -4.28
CA GLU A 292 -11.71 -15.59 -2.87
C GLU A 292 -10.44 -15.05 -2.21
N GLY A 293 -10.52 -14.64 -0.94
CA GLY A 293 -9.38 -14.11 -0.20
C GLY A 293 -9.44 -14.47 1.27
N GLU A 294 -8.30 -14.86 1.85
CA GLU A 294 -8.15 -15.10 3.29
C GLU A 294 -6.90 -14.40 3.81
N THR A 295 -7.02 -13.56 4.86
CA THR A 295 -5.85 -12.89 5.44
C THR A 295 -4.89 -13.91 6.07
N VAL A 296 -3.60 -13.79 5.78
CA VAL A 296 -2.58 -14.73 6.32
C VAL A 296 -1.61 -14.07 7.30
N TYR A 297 -1.51 -12.74 7.26
CA TYR A 297 -0.84 -11.92 8.25
C TYR A 297 -1.36 -10.49 8.13
N SER A 298 -1.45 -9.79 9.25
CA SER A 298 -1.96 -8.42 9.29
C SER A 298 -1.13 -7.54 10.22
N THR A 299 -1.13 -6.26 9.92
CA THR A 299 -0.79 -5.19 10.86
C THR A 299 -2.00 -4.27 10.99
N HIS A 300 -2.21 -3.75 12.19
CA HIS A 300 -3.31 -2.85 12.49
C HIS A 300 -2.80 -1.54 13.05
N ASP A 301 -3.54 -0.46 12.76
CA ASP A 301 -3.37 0.83 13.41
C ASP A 301 -4.74 1.38 13.80
N ILE A 302 -5.07 1.22 15.08
CA ILE A 302 -6.41 1.50 15.62
C ILE A 302 -6.55 2.96 16.02
N HIS A 303 -5.45 3.58 16.47
CA HIS A 303 -5.47 4.92 17.06
C HIS A 303 -4.49 5.91 16.41
N HIS A 304 -3.61 5.44 15.53
CA HIS A 304 -2.60 6.25 14.84
C HIS A 304 -1.79 7.08 15.84
N ASN A 305 -1.30 6.45 16.91
CA ASN A 305 -0.62 7.14 18.01
C ASN A 305 0.83 7.55 17.70
N ASP A 306 1.29 7.33 16.47
CA ASP A 306 2.62 7.74 16.03
C ASP A 306 2.79 9.27 16.10
N ASN A 307 3.98 9.73 16.49
CA ASN A 307 4.28 11.16 16.62
C ASN A 307 4.98 11.73 15.38
N THR A 308 4.62 11.26 14.19
CA THR A 308 5.15 11.79 12.92
C THR A 308 4.52 13.15 12.59
N PHE A 309 5.16 13.94 11.73
CA PHE A 309 4.64 15.22 11.28
C PHE A 309 3.26 15.08 10.60
N SER A 310 3.10 14.15 9.65
CA SER A 310 1.84 13.94 8.94
C SER A 310 0.73 13.45 9.84
N VAL A 311 1.01 12.58 10.83
CA VAL A 311 -0.01 12.12 11.78
C VAL A 311 -0.46 13.27 12.67
N ARG A 312 0.46 14.12 13.15
CA ARG A 312 0.10 15.33 13.92
C ARG A 312 -0.75 16.30 13.11
N GLU A 313 -0.37 16.60 11.87
CA GLU A 313 -1.14 17.50 11.00
C GLU A 313 -2.51 16.90 10.66
N MET A 314 -2.56 15.62 10.32
CA MET A 314 -3.80 14.91 10.05
C MET A 314 -4.75 14.95 11.26
N LYS A 315 -4.24 14.68 12.48
CA LYS A 315 -5.08 14.66 13.70
C LYS A 315 -5.68 16.02 14.07
N LYS A 316 -5.12 17.14 13.57
CA LYS A 316 -5.75 18.46 13.73
C LYS A 316 -7.06 18.57 12.95
N GLU A 317 -7.16 17.89 11.81
CA GLU A 317 -8.33 17.92 10.92
C GLU A 317 -9.25 16.71 11.14
N ASN A 318 -8.68 15.55 11.45
CA ASN A 318 -9.39 14.29 11.68
C ASN A 318 -8.88 13.58 12.94
N PRO A 319 -9.32 13.98 14.13
CA PRO A 319 -8.85 13.39 15.39
C PRO A 319 -9.24 11.91 15.54
N ASN A 320 -10.30 11.46 14.86
CA ASN A 320 -10.82 10.08 14.89
C ASN A 320 -10.52 9.37 13.57
N PHE A 321 -9.27 9.44 13.12
CA PHE A 321 -8.88 8.83 11.85
C PHE A 321 -9.26 7.33 11.81
N PRO A 322 -9.81 6.83 10.68
CA PRO A 322 -10.25 5.45 10.56
C PRO A 322 -9.21 4.41 11.01
N ALA A 323 -9.66 3.38 11.72
CA ALA A 323 -8.82 2.23 12.02
C ALA A 323 -8.39 1.56 10.72
N LEU A 324 -7.14 1.12 10.66
CA LEU A 324 -6.49 0.65 9.44
C LEU A 324 -5.99 -0.77 9.62
N GLN A 325 -6.22 -1.62 8.61
CA GLN A 325 -5.58 -2.92 8.46
C GLN A 325 -4.75 -2.93 7.19
N GLN A 326 -3.53 -3.45 7.30
CA GLN A 326 -2.61 -3.67 6.18
C GLN A 326 -2.13 -5.11 6.26
N ALA A 327 -2.44 -5.91 5.25
CA ALA A 327 -2.32 -7.36 5.32
C ALA A 327 -1.78 -7.97 4.03
N GLY A 328 -1.26 -9.19 4.16
CA GLY A 328 -1.13 -10.11 3.03
C GLY A 328 -2.27 -11.11 3.04
N VAL A 329 -2.72 -11.46 1.85
CA VAL A 329 -3.91 -12.27 1.62
C VAL A 329 -3.57 -13.39 0.66
N ARG A 330 -4.05 -14.58 0.97
CA ARG A 330 -4.06 -15.70 0.04
C ARG A 330 -5.31 -15.62 -0.82
N TYR A 331 -5.11 -15.40 -2.12
CA TYR A 331 -6.20 -15.25 -3.09
C TYR A 331 -6.38 -16.51 -3.92
N ARG A 332 -7.64 -16.84 -4.26
CA ARG A 332 -7.97 -17.91 -5.21
C ARG A 332 -8.91 -17.39 -6.30
N TRP A 333 -8.56 -17.67 -7.55
CA TRP A 333 -9.33 -17.27 -8.72
C TRP A 333 -9.08 -18.22 -9.89
N ASP A 334 -10.15 -18.82 -10.43
CA ASP A 334 -10.15 -19.77 -11.54
C ASP A 334 -9.12 -20.89 -11.39
N GLY A 335 -9.09 -21.51 -10.19
CA GLY A 335 -8.20 -22.64 -9.89
C GLY A 335 -6.74 -22.27 -9.64
N GLU A 336 -6.37 -20.99 -9.68
CA GLU A 336 -5.05 -20.50 -9.29
C GLU A 336 -5.07 -19.92 -7.88
N GLU A 337 -3.95 -20.06 -7.17
CA GLU A 337 -3.69 -19.44 -5.88
C GLU A 337 -2.49 -18.50 -5.99
N THR A 338 -2.55 -17.37 -5.27
CA THR A 338 -1.43 -16.44 -5.12
C THR A 338 -1.51 -15.73 -3.77
N TYR A 339 -0.47 -14.96 -3.44
CA TYR A 339 -0.49 -14.02 -2.34
C TYR A 339 -0.48 -12.59 -2.88
N GLY A 340 -1.29 -11.72 -2.28
CA GLY A 340 -1.39 -10.32 -2.66
C GLY A 340 -1.59 -9.39 -1.46
N MET A 341 -1.75 -8.10 -1.75
CA MET A 341 -1.93 -7.08 -0.72
C MET A 341 -3.41 -6.81 -0.44
N LEU A 342 -3.68 -6.43 0.81
CA LEU A 342 -4.91 -5.81 1.25
C LEU A 342 -4.56 -4.58 2.10
N GLU A 343 -5.25 -3.47 1.84
CA GLU A 343 -5.38 -2.37 2.78
C GLU A 343 -6.86 -1.97 2.87
N ARG A 344 -7.36 -1.82 4.09
CA ARG A 344 -8.72 -1.35 4.31
C ARG A 344 -8.84 -0.62 5.62
N SER A 345 -9.80 0.29 5.68
CA SER A 345 -10.03 1.11 6.85
C SER A 345 -11.48 1.53 6.95
N ASN A 346 -11.93 1.73 8.18
CA ASN A 346 -13.27 2.20 8.49
C ASN A 346 -13.21 2.98 9.82
N PRO A 347 -14.14 3.92 10.10
CA PRO A 347 -14.22 4.56 11.40
C PRO A 347 -14.47 3.49 12.47
N ILE A 348 -13.88 3.67 13.66
CA ILE A 348 -13.89 2.65 14.71
C ILE A 348 -15.32 2.29 15.16
N GLU A 349 -16.25 3.23 15.09
CA GLU A 349 -17.67 3.05 15.40
C GLU A 349 -18.41 2.17 14.39
N LYS A 350 -17.83 1.91 13.21
CA LYS A 350 -18.35 1.00 12.19
C LYS A 350 -17.72 -0.40 12.26
N ILE A 351 -16.88 -0.64 13.28
CA ILE A 351 -16.16 -1.89 13.47
C ILE A 351 -16.66 -2.55 14.75
N ASP A 352 -17.03 -3.83 14.65
CA ASP A 352 -17.27 -4.66 15.82
C ASP A 352 -15.92 -4.98 16.47
N ILE A 353 -15.67 -4.31 17.60
CA ILE A 353 -14.47 -4.46 18.42
C ILE A 353 -14.66 -5.52 19.54
N GLY A 354 -15.81 -6.20 19.58
CA GLY A 354 -16.20 -7.09 20.68
C GLY A 354 -16.37 -6.36 22.03
N ASP A 355 -16.81 -7.08 23.06
CA ASP A 355 -16.94 -6.57 24.45
C ASP A 355 -15.58 -6.35 25.14
N ALA A 356 -14.58 -5.79 24.44
CA ALA A 356 -13.26 -5.48 24.98
C ALA A 356 -13.20 -4.12 25.73
N GLN A 357 -14.34 -3.65 26.22
CA GLN A 357 -14.42 -2.56 27.20
C GLN A 357 -15.20 -3.07 28.43
N GLY A 358 -14.47 -3.70 29.34
CA GLY A 358 -14.90 -4.02 30.70
C GLY A 358 -13.89 -3.52 31.71
#